data_AF-A0A848UXF0-F1
#
_entry.id   AF-A0A848UXF0-F1
#
_cell.length_a   1.000
_cell.length_b   1.000
_cell.length_c   1.000
_cell.angle_alpha   90.00
_cell.angle_beta   90.00
_cell.angle_gamma   90.00
#
_symmetry.space_group_name_H-M   'P 1'
#
loop_
_entity.id
_entity.type
_entity.pdbx_description
1 polymer ?
#
loop_
_entity_poly.entity_id
_entity_poly.type
_entity_poly.pdbx_seq_one_letter_code
_entity_poly.pdbx_strand_id
1 'polypeptide(L)' 'AEVEELVDPGELDPNFIHTPGIFVQRIFQGEKYEKRIEQRTVRAKN' A
#
# COMPACT_ATOMS: atom_id res chain seq x y z
N ALA A 1 3.04 10.40 -0.45
CA ALA A 1 2.58 9.00 -0.52
C ALA A 1 1.60 8.77 0.61
N GLU A 2 0.51 8.07 0.34
CA GLU A 2 -0.44 7.61 1.35
C GLU A 2 -0.17 6.12 1.59
N VAL A 3 -0.11 5.69 2.84
CA VAL A 3 0.24 4.31 3.22
C VAL A 3 -0.70 3.80 4.30
N GLU A 4 -0.93 2.48 4.29
CA GLU A 4 -1.68 1.79 5.34
C GLU A 4 -0.84 1.64 6.61
N GLU A 5 0.45 1.34 6.45
CA GLU A 5 1.38 1.06 7.55
C GLU A 5 2.65 1.90 7.43
N LEU A 6 3.06 2.48 8.56
CA LEU A 6 4.37 3.12 8.73
C LEU A 6 5.24 2.20 9.57
N VAL A 7 6.45 1.95 9.07
CA VAL A 7 7.46 1.08 9.69
C VAL A 7 8.75 1.86 9.89
N ASP A 8 9.58 1.40 10.82
CA ASP A 8 10.83 2.08 11.13
C ASP A 8 11.89 1.86 10.03
N PRO A 9 12.85 2.79 9.86
CA PRO A 9 13.91 2.63 8.87
C PRO A 9 14.72 1.34 9.09
N GLY A 10 14.84 0.53 8.04
CA GLY A 10 15.58 -0.73 8.07
C GLY A 10 14.72 -1.98 8.33
N GLU A 11 13.43 -1.82 8.64
CA GLU A 11 12.50 -2.95 8.78
C GLU A 11 12.05 -3.52 7.41
N LEU A 12 12.13 -2.72 6.34
CA LEU A 12 11.89 -3.15 4.97
C LEU A 12 13.18 -3.62 4.31
N ASP A 13 13.18 -4.85 3.77
CA ASP A 13 14.28 -5.37 2.97
C ASP A 13 14.43 -4.54 1.66
N PRO A 14 15.63 -4.00 1.38
CA PRO A 14 15.90 -3.23 0.16
C PRO A 14 15.48 -3.92 -1.15
N ASN A 15 15.52 -5.25 -1.22
CA ASN A 15 15.15 -6.00 -2.43
C ASN A 15 13.64 -6.00 -2.71
N PHE A 16 12.82 -5.63 -1.73
CA PHE A 16 11.36 -5.56 -1.84
C PHE A 16 10.83 -4.12 -1.89
N ILE A 17 11.72 -3.13 -2.00
CA ILE A 17 11.34 -1.73 -2.16
C ILE A 17 10.94 -1.46 -3.61
N HIS A 18 9.64 -1.32 -3.86
CA HIS A 18 9.11 -1.01 -5.19
C HIS A 18 9.34 0.45 -5.61
N THR A 19 9.25 1.39 -4.67
CA THR A 19 9.44 2.83 -4.94
C THR A 19 10.49 3.40 -4.00
N PRO A 20 11.66 3.82 -4.51
CA PRO A 20 12.70 4.41 -3.67
C PRO A 20 12.23 5.69 -2.97
N GLY A 21 12.63 5.87 -1.71
CA GLY A 21 12.22 7.01 -0.88
C GLY A 21 12.62 8.38 -1.44
N ILE A 22 13.62 8.46 -2.33
CA ILE A 22 14.03 9.70 -3.00
C ILE A 22 12.89 10.36 -3.81
N PHE A 23 11.95 9.56 -4.30
CA PHE A 23 10.80 10.05 -5.08
C PHE A 23 9.64 10.52 -4.19
N VAL A 24 9.71 10.32 -2.87
CA VAL A 24 8.63 10.59 -1.93
C VAL A 24 9.02 11.72 -0.97
N GLN A 25 8.40 12.89 -1.12
CA GLN A 25 8.75 14.07 -0.30
C GLN A 25 8.02 14.11 1.05
N ARG A 26 6.82 13.49 1.13
CA ARG A 26 5.99 13.41 2.33
C ARG A 26 5.23 12.09 2.35
N ILE A 27 5.07 11.50 3.53
CA ILE A 27 4.33 10.25 3.76
C ILE A 27 3.19 10.55 4.75
N PHE A 28 2.01 10.00 4.48
CA PHE A 28 0.82 10.13 5.33
C PHE A 28 0.23 8.74 5.57
N GLN A 29 -0.10 8.42 6.82
CA GLN A 29 -0.75 7.17 7.18
C GLN A 29 -2.27 7.34 7.16
N GLY A 30 -2.97 6.62 6.28
CA GLY A 30 -4.42 6.59 6.26
C GLY A 30 -4.96 5.49 7.17
N GLU A 31 -5.84 5.84 8.11
CA GLU A 31 -6.34 4.87 9.10
C GLU A 31 -7.36 3.88 8.54
N LYS A 32 -8.19 4.29 7.56
CA LYS A 32 -9.27 3.46 7.00
C LYS A 32 -9.50 3.75 5.53
N TYR A 33 -8.98 2.87 4.67
CA TYR A 33 -9.30 2.88 3.25
C TYR A 33 -10.58 2.08 3.01
N GLU A 34 -11.58 2.71 2.42
CA GLU A 34 -12.87 2.07 2.08
C GLU A 34 -12.71 0.97 1.01
N LYS A 35 -11.58 0.93 0.29
CA LYS A 35 -11.21 -0.02 -0.80
C LYS A 35 -12.43 -0.47 -1.62
N ARG A 36 -13.16 0.50 -2.18
CA ARG A 36 -14.38 0.24 -2.97
C ARG A 36 -14.07 -0.59 -4.20
N ILE A 37 -14.91 -1.60 -4.46
CA ILE A 37 -14.88 -2.37 -5.70
C ILE A 37 -16.03 -1.87 -6.57
N GLU A 38 -15.72 -1.21 -7.68
CA GLU A 38 -16.73 -0.69 -8.60
C GLU A 38 -17.59 -1.81 -9.19
N GLN A 39 -16.96 -2.90 -9.62
CA GLN A 39 -17.64 -4.09 -10.12
C GLN A 39 -17.00 -5.36 -9.57
N ARG A 40 -17.72 -6.06 -8.68
CA ARG A 40 -17.24 -7.31 -8.06
C ARG A 40 -17.65 -8.53 -8.90
N THR A 41 -16.75 -8.98 -9.77
CA THR A 41 -16.96 -10.21 -10.56
C THR A 41 -16.41 -11.42 -9.80
N VAL A 42 -17.23 -12.47 -9.66
CA VAL A 42 -16.85 -13.73 -9.00
C VAL A 42 -17.06 -14.90 -9.96
N ARG A 43 -16.21 -15.93 -9.88
CA ARG A 43 -16.40 -17.18 -10.62
C ARG A 43 -17.61 -17.92 -10.04
N ALA A 44 -18.49 -18.43 -10.90
CA ALA A 44 -19.57 -19.33 -10.46
C ALA A 44 -18.96 -20.58 -9.82
N LYS A 45 -19.46 -20.99 -8.65
CA LYS A 45 -19.14 -22.31 -8.10
C LYS A 45 -19.83 -23.34 -8.98
N ASN A 46 -19.03 -24.28 -9.50
CA ASN A 46 -19.53 -25.46 -10.22
C ASN A 46 -20.32 -26.38 -9.27
#